data_AF-A0A6L4YA89-F1
#
_entry.id   AF-A0A6L4YA89-F1
#
_cell.length_a   1.000
_cell.length_b   1.000
_cell.length_c   1.000
_cell.angle_alpha   90.00
_cell.angle_beta   90.00
_cell.angle_gamma   90.00
#
_symmetry.space_group_name_H-M   'P 1'
#
loop_
_entity.id
_entity.type
_entity.pdbx_description
1 polymer ?
#
loop_
_entity_poly.entity_id
_entity_poly.type
_entity_poly.pdbx_seq_one_letter_code
_entity_poly.pdbx_strand_id
1 'polypeptide(L)'
;MKAGKIRLKDIGKPSDQMIQLNPADFMRLPYPYDKADSDPDFKQLTEDQKKKYEASLDGVLAISIPKPETKGEEDELVRKFLSGLEKLLTKENNWTFLQPLTLSLEYCAKCQTCNEACPIYTGSGKQEIYRPTYRSEVLRAIVNKYIKGKKTFAKFSG
;
A
#
# COMPACT_ATOMS: atom_id res chain seq x y z
N MET A 1 -13.24 1.13 -17.55
CA MET A 1 -13.60 -0.29 -17.32
C MET A 1 -13.46 -0.56 -15.83
N LYS A 2 -14.45 -1.15 -15.16
CA LYS A 2 -14.28 -1.57 -13.74
C LYS A 2 -13.18 -2.64 -13.72
N ALA A 3 -11.98 -2.25 -13.32
CA ALA A 3 -10.89 -3.18 -13.09
C ALA A 3 -11.40 -4.30 -12.17
N GLY A 4 -11.09 -5.55 -12.50
CA GLY A 4 -11.43 -6.68 -11.63
C GLY A 4 -10.94 -6.40 -10.21
N LYS A 5 -11.65 -6.91 -9.20
CA LYS A 5 -11.32 -6.70 -7.79
C LYS A 5 -9.85 -7.03 -7.55
N ILE A 6 -9.05 -6.02 -7.18
CA ILE A 6 -7.62 -6.15 -6.88
C ILE A 6 -7.44 -7.20 -5.77
N ARG A 7 -6.51 -8.14 -5.95
CA ARG A 7 -6.17 -9.14 -4.92
C ARG A 7 -4.80 -8.88 -4.36
N LEU A 8 -4.53 -9.47 -3.19
CA LEU A 8 -3.26 -9.27 -2.48
C LEU A 8 -2.02 -9.59 -3.33
N LYS A 9 -2.09 -10.67 -4.12
CA LYS A 9 -0.98 -11.11 -4.98
C LYS A 9 -0.71 -10.20 -6.17
N ASP A 10 -1.65 -9.33 -6.52
CA ASP A 10 -1.50 -8.49 -7.69
C ASP A 10 -0.46 -7.37 -7.43
N ILE A 11 -0.18 -6.99 -6.17
CA ILE A 11 0.85 -5.99 -5.83
C ILE A 11 2.28 -6.43 -6.18
N GLY A 12 2.50 -7.75 -6.28
CA GLY A 12 3.81 -8.31 -6.62
C GLY A 12 3.99 -8.53 -8.12
N LYS A 13 3.03 -8.12 -8.95
CA LYS A 13 3.12 -8.28 -10.41
C LYS A 13 3.62 -6.98 -11.05
N PRO A 14 4.39 -7.07 -12.14
CA PRO A 14 4.71 -5.90 -12.95
C PRO A 14 3.44 -5.21 -13.42
N SER A 15 3.40 -3.88 -13.29
CA SER A 15 2.29 -3.04 -13.71
C SER A 15 2.80 -1.62 -13.92
N ASP A 16 2.33 -0.94 -14.98
CA ASP A 16 2.64 0.48 -15.18
C ASP A 16 1.92 1.35 -14.13
N GLN A 17 0.68 0.98 -13.79
CA GLN A 17 -0.11 1.58 -12.74
C GLN A 17 -1.22 0.62 -12.30
N MET A 18 -1.27 0.25 -11.02
CA MET A 18 -2.14 -0.81 -10.51
C MET A 18 -3.62 -0.38 -10.50
N ILE A 19 -3.89 0.86 -10.12
CA ILE A 19 -5.23 1.45 -10.18
C ILE A 19 -5.16 2.89 -10.67
N GLN A 20 -6.25 3.38 -11.26
CA GLN A 20 -6.45 4.80 -11.53
C GLN A 20 -7.48 5.34 -10.54
N LEU A 21 -7.11 6.39 -9.82
CA LEU A 21 -8.06 7.11 -8.99
C LEU A 21 -8.97 7.98 -9.86
N ASN A 22 -10.26 7.98 -9.53
CA ASN A 22 -11.28 8.79 -10.17
C ASN A 22 -11.92 9.70 -9.13
N PRO A 23 -11.75 11.03 -9.21
CA PRO A 23 -12.33 11.97 -8.26
C PRO A 23 -13.84 11.85 -8.11
N ALA A 24 -14.55 11.41 -9.15
CA ALA A 24 -16.00 11.19 -9.08
C ALA A 24 -16.39 10.07 -8.09
N ASP A 25 -15.47 9.17 -7.75
CA ASP A 25 -15.68 8.10 -6.77
C ASP A 25 -15.30 8.53 -5.34
N PHE A 26 -14.64 9.69 -5.15
CA PHE A 26 -14.20 10.14 -3.83
C PHE A 26 -15.36 10.54 -2.94
N MET A 27 -15.11 10.50 -1.62
CA MET A 27 -16.06 11.03 -0.64
C MET A 27 -16.31 12.50 -0.93
N ARG A 28 -17.59 12.89 -1.01
CA ARG A 28 -17.98 14.29 -1.15
C ARG A 28 -17.64 15.04 0.12
N LEU A 29 -16.97 16.18 -0.03
CA LEU A 29 -16.72 17.08 1.07
C LEU A 29 -18.04 17.73 1.53
N PRO A 30 -18.13 18.14 2.80
CA PRO A 30 -19.29 18.88 3.28
C PRO A 30 -19.36 20.28 2.63
N TYR A 31 -20.54 20.89 2.69
CA TYR A 31 -20.74 22.29 2.32
C TYR A 31 -19.70 23.19 2.99
N PRO A 32 -19.10 24.17 2.28
CA PRO A 32 -19.40 24.61 0.91
C PRO A 32 -18.61 23.91 -0.21
N TYR A 33 -17.88 22.83 0.10
CA TYR A 33 -17.02 22.11 -0.85
C TYR A 33 -17.70 20.88 -1.47
N ASP A 34 -19.03 20.81 -1.38
CA ASP A 34 -19.84 19.69 -1.85
C ASP A 34 -20.04 19.67 -3.38
N LYS A 35 -19.53 20.70 -4.07
CA LYS A 35 -19.57 20.85 -5.54
C LYS A 35 -18.18 20.70 -6.13
N ALA A 36 -18.03 19.73 -7.03
CA ALA A 36 -16.76 19.45 -7.72
C ALA A 36 -16.35 20.58 -8.70
N ASP A 37 -17.29 21.46 -9.05
CA ASP A 37 -17.17 22.47 -10.10
C ASP A 37 -16.06 23.51 -9.84
N SER A 38 -15.62 23.65 -8.59
CA SER A 38 -14.55 24.57 -8.17
C SER A 38 -13.22 23.90 -7.86
N ASP A 39 -13.16 22.56 -7.86
CA ASP A 39 -11.93 21.84 -7.54
C ASP A 39 -11.00 21.78 -8.76
N PRO A 40 -9.68 21.93 -8.58
CA PRO A 40 -8.74 21.75 -9.68
C PRO A 40 -8.78 20.29 -10.16
N ASP A 41 -8.55 20.10 -11.46
CA ASP A 41 -8.43 18.77 -12.05
C ASP A 41 -7.39 17.92 -11.32
N PHE A 42 -7.70 16.63 -11.19
CA PHE A 42 -6.79 15.66 -10.58
C PHE A 42 -5.58 15.41 -11.48
N LYS A 43 -4.53 16.19 -11.24
CA LYS A 43 -3.33 16.25 -12.06
C LYS A 43 -2.66 14.88 -12.16
N GLN A 44 -2.50 14.40 -13.39
CA GLN A 44 -1.76 13.19 -13.69
C GLN A 44 -0.25 13.45 -13.73
N LEU A 45 0.54 12.43 -13.44
CA LEU A 45 1.98 12.45 -13.63
C LEU A 45 2.33 12.55 -15.12
N THR A 46 3.39 13.30 -15.44
CA THR A 46 3.95 13.31 -16.80
C THR A 46 4.64 12.00 -17.13
N GLU A 47 4.81 11.69 -18.42
CA GLU A 47 5.53 10.49 -18.85
C GLU A 47 6.99 10.48 -18.34
N ASP A 48 7.64 11.64 -18.27
CA ASP A 48 9.00 11.75 -17.70
C ASP A 48 9.01 11.42 -16.19
N GLN A 49 7.99 11.86 -15.44
CA GLN A 49 7.87 11.50 -14.02
C GLN A 49 7.65 10.01 -13.83
N LYS A 50 6.77 9.38 -14.64
CA LYS A 50 6.50 7.94 -14.60
C LYS A 50 7.72 7.09 -14.98
N LYS A 51 8.57 7.58 -15.88
CA LYS A 51 9.82 6.91 -16.26
C LYS A 51 10.89 7.01 -15.18
N LYS A 52 11.00 8.17 -14.52
CA LYS A 52 12.05 8.45 -13.54
C LYS A 52 11.76 7.89 -12.15
N TYR A 53 10.50 7.91 -11.72
CA TYR A 53 10.10 7.59 -10.35
C TYR A 53 9.16 6.40 -10.26
N GLU A 54 9.16 5.74 -9.10
CA GLU A 54 8.27 4.61 -8.80
C GLU A 54 6.81 5.09 -8.68
N ALA A 55 6.04 4.90 -9.75
CA ALA A 55 4.66 5.38 -9.90
C ALA A 55 3.65 4.24 -10.17
N SER A 56 4.02 2.99 -9.93
CA SER A 56 3.21 1.82 -10.31
C SER A 56 1.96 1.56 -9.47
N LEU A 57 1.72 2.32 -8.39
CA LEU A 57 0.60 2.08 -7.48
C LEU A 57 -0.72 2.70 -7.97
N ASP A 58 -0.87 4.01 -7.82
CA ASP A 58 -2.15 4.73 -7.99
C ASP A 58 -2.04 6.00 -8.84
N GLY A 59 -0.87 6.25 -9.44
CA GLY A 59 -0.59 7.44 -10.23
C GLY A 59 -0.30 8.69 -9.40
N VAL A 60 -0.09 8.58 -8.08
CA VAL A 60 0.25 9.69 -7.19
C VAL A 60 1.62 9.47 -6.55
N LEU A 61 2.48 10.50 -6.57
CA LEU A 61 3.80 10.46 -5.92
C LEU A 61 3.80 11.36 -4.68
N ALA A 62 3.77 10.74 -3.50
CA ALA A 62 4.02 11.46 -2.24
C ALA A 62 5.53 11.69 -2.02
N ILE A 63 6.34 10.74 -2.48
CA ILE A 63 7.81 10.77 -2.38
C ILE A 63 8.36 10.35 -3.75
N SER A 64 9.30 11.12 -4.28
CA SER A 64 9.91 10.89 -5.59
C SER A 64 11.02 9.82 -5.52
N ILE A 65 10.64 8.58 -5.21
CA ILE A 65 11.57 7.44 -5.15
C ILE A 65 12.02 7.11 -6.58
N PRO A 66 13.32 7.20 -6.91
CA PRO A 66 13.80 6.88 -8.26
C PRO A 66 13.65 5.39 -8.55
N LYS A 67 13.40 5.05 -9.82
CA LYS A 67 13.47 3.65 -10.26
C LYS A 67 14.94 3.21 -10.28
N PRO A 68 15.27 2.00 -9.80
CA PRO A 68 16.62 1.47 -9.90
C PRO A 68 17.00 1.26 -11.37
N GLU A 69 18.23 1.59 -11.74
CA GLU A 69 18.72 1.44 -13.12
C GLU A 69 19.15 -0.01 -13.40
N THR A 70 19.54 -0.72 -12.35
CA THR A 70 20.04 -2.10 -12.46
C THR A 70 19.39 -3.02 -11.44
N LYS A 71 19.43 -4.33 -11.74
CA LYS A 71 18.95 -5.35 -10.82
C LYS A 71 19.72 -5.37 -9.49
N GLY A 72 21.01 -5.05 -9.53
CA GLY A 72 21.85 -4.98 -8.33
C GLY A 72 21.42 -3.87 -7.37
N GLU A 73 21.09 -2.69 -7.90
CA GLU A 73 20.55 -1.58 -7.11
C GLU A 73 19.19 -1.91 -6.51
N GLU A 74 18.29 -2.50 -7.31
CA GLU A 74 16.99 -2.97 -6.82
C GLU A 74 17.15 -3.96 -5.66
N ASP A 75 18.02 -4.96 -5.82
CA ASP A 75 18.27 -5.96 -4.79
C ASP A 75 18.88 -5.35 -3.52
N GLU A 76 19.73 -4.33 -3.64
CA GLU A 76 20.26 -3.59 -2.50
C GLU A 76 19.15 -2.81 -1.75
N LEU A 77 18.26 -2.13 -2.48
CA LEU A 77 17.12 -1.43 -1.89
C LEU A 77 16.19 -2.41 -1.16
N VAL A 78 15.90 -3.56 -1.77
CA VAL A 78 15.10 -4.62 -1.16
C VAL A 78 15.77 -5.14 0.13
N ARG A 79 17.08 -5.41 0.11
CA ARG A 79 17.82 -5.84 1.30
C ARG A 79 17.77 -4.80 2.42
N LYS A 80 17.96 -3.52 2.11
CA LYS A 80 17.86 -2.42 3.09
C LYS A 80 16.46 -2.31 3.67
N PHE A 81 15.42 -2.41 2.84
CA PHE A 81 14.02 -2.43 3.29
C PHE A 81 13.76 -3.61 4.24
N LEU A 82 14.16 -4.83 3.87
CA LEU A 82 13.96 -6.02 4.71
C LEU A 82 14.73 -5.92 6.03
N SER A 83 15.98 -5.43 6.01
CA SER A 83 16.76 -5.19 7.22
C SER A 83 16.12 -4.14 8.13
N GLY A 84 15.56 -3.05 7.57
CA GLY A 84 14.81 -2.07 8.33
C GLY A 84 13.54 -2.65 8.96
N LEU A 85 12.82 -3.48 8.20
CA LEU A 85 11.62 -4.16 8.68
C LEU A 85 11.93 -5.18 9.79
N GLU A 86 13.03 -5.91 9.69
CA GLU A 86 13.51 -6.83 10.73
C GLU A 86 13.76 -6.10 12.05
N LYS A 87 14.40 -4.92 12.00
CA LYS A 87 14.64 -4.09 13.19
C LYS A 87 13.34 -3.72 13.92
N LEU A 88 12.24 -3.46 13.21
CA LEU A 88 10.94 -3.17 13.85
C LEU A 88 10.44 -4.32 14.72
N LEU A 89 10.94 -5.55 14.52
CA LEU A 89 10.55 -6.75 15.26
C LEU A 89 11.53 -7.12 16.37
N THR A 90 12.54 -6.29 16.67
CA THR A 90 13.46 -6.51 17.79
C THR A 90 13.15 -5.60 18.96
N LYS A 91 13.49 -6.04 20.17
CA LYS A 91 13.28 -5.27 21.39
C LYS A 91 14.14 -4.01 21.38
N GLU A 92 15.39 -4.13 20.95
CA GLU A 92 16.40 -3.07 20.97
C GLU A 92 15.97 -1.86 20.13
N ASN A 93 15.28 -2.10 19.01
CA ASN A 93 14.91 -1.05 18.06
C ASN A 93 13.46 -0.58 18.18
N ASN A 94 12.57 -1.33 18.84
CA ASN A 94 11.13 -1.01 18.86
C ASN A 94 10.41 -1.38 20.17
N TRP A 95 11.10 -1.41 21.32
CA TRP A 95 10.51 -1.89 22.58
C TRP A 95 9.14 -1.27 22.95
N THR A 96 8.90 0.02 22.66
CA THR A 96 7.65 0.72 22.96
C THR A 96 6.45 0.20 22.16
N PHE A 97 6.67 -0.25 20.92
CA PHE A 97 5.61 -0.70 20.01
C PHE A 97 5.75 -2.16 19.57
N LEU A 98 6.73 -2.89 20.10
CA LEU A 98 6.98 -4.27 19.70
C LEU A 98 5.78 -5.18 19.97
N GLN A 99 5.17 -5.06 21.16
CA GLN A 99 3.99 -5.84 21.52
C GLN A 99 2.80 -5.53 20.61
N PRO A 100 2.32 -4.27 20.45
CA PRO A 100 1.19 -3.98 19.58
C PRO A 100 1.44 -4.35 18.11
N LEU A 101 2.68 -4.17 17.60
CA LEU A 101 3.05 -4.60 16.25
C LEU A 101 2.98 -6.13 16.10
N THR A 102 3.60 -6.88 17.02
CA THR A 102 3.61 -8.34 17.00
C THR A 102 2.20 -8.90 17.06
N LEU A 103 1.37 -8.39 17.97
CA LEU A 103 -0.02 -8.82 18.09
C LEU A 103 -0.83 -8.53 16.82
N SER A 104 -0.62 -7.38 16.19
CA SER A 104 -1.28 -7.01 14.93
C SER A 104 -0.85 -7.90 13.75
N LEU A 105 0.40 -8.37 13.75
CA LEU A 105 0.92 -9.27 12.71
C LEU A 105 0.41 -10.71 12.90
N GLU A 106 0.17 -11.15 14.14
CA GLU A 106 -0.14 -12.55 14.45
C GLU A 106 -1.63 -12.83 14.65
N TYR A 107 -2.37 -11.89 15.24
CA TYR A 107 -3.74 -12.14 15.71
C TYR A 107 -4.82 -11.30 15.00
N CYS A 108 -4.48 -10.61 13.90
CA CYS A 108 -5.50 -9.92 13.12
C CYS A 108 -6.51 -10.92 12.53
N ALA A 109 -7.73 -10.90 13.05
CA ALA A 109 -8.83 -11.77 12.61
C ALA A 109 -9.43 -11.39 11.24
N LYS A 110 -8.90 -10.34 10.59
CA LYS A 110 -9.38 -9.79 9.31
C LYS A 110 -10.88 -9.48 9.33
N CYS A 111 -11.40 -9.06 10.47
CA CYS A 111 -12.82 -8.75 10.70
C CYS A 111 -13.31 -7.50 9.95
N GLN A 112 -12.40 -6.73 9.31
CA GLN A 112 -12.72 -5.55 8.50
C GLN A 112 -13.39 -4.38 9.24
N THR A 113 -13.47 -4.42 10.57
CA THR A 113 -14.12 -3.36 11.37
C THR A 113 -13.40 -2.02 11.27
N CYS A 114 -12.11 -2.02 10.97
CA CYS A 114 -11.31 -0.80 10.77
C CYS A 114 -11.57 -0.11 9.43
N ASN A 115 -12.30 -0.71 8.50
CA ASN A 115 -12.47 -0.16 7.15
C ASN A 115 -13.23 1.18 7.16
N GLU A 116 -14.40 1.22 7.80
CA GLU A 116 -15.22 2.43 7.86
C GLU A 116 -14.57 3.53 8.72
N ALA A 117 -13.66 3.16 9.63
CA ALA A 117 -12.90 4.10 10.44
C ALA A 117 -11.68 4.69 9.72
N CYS A 118 -11.29 4.16 8.55
CA CYS A 118 -10.12 4.62 7.81
C CYS A 118 -10.51 5.73 6.81
N PRO A 119 -10.08 6.99 7.03
CA PRO A 119 -10.45 8.10 6.15
C PRO A 119 -9.90 7.96 4.73
N ILE A 120 -8.76 7.27 4.57
CA ILE A 120 -8.16 7.04 3.25
C ILE A 120 -9.02 6.03 2.45
N TYR A 121 -9.49 4.97 3.09
CA TYR A 121 -10.33 3.98 2.44
C TYR A 121 -11.70 4.56 2.08
N THR A 122 -12.37 5.20 3.02
CA THR A 122 -13.69 5.80 2.77
C THR A 122 -13.59 6.99 1.82
N GLY A 123 -12.58 7.85 2.00
CA GLY A 123 -12.32 9.03 1.18
C GLY A 123 -12.00 8.73 -0.28
N SER A 124 -11.32 7.62 -0.56
CA SER A 124 -10.98 7.20 -1.93
C SER A 124 -12.12 6.58 -2.73
N GLY A 125 -13.32 6.43 -2.16
CA GLY A 125 -14.39 5.65 -2.80
C GLY A 125 -14.25 4.15 -2.58
N LYS A 126 -13.65 3.75 -1.44
CA LYS A 126 -13.45 2.35 -1.05
C LYS A 126 -12.54 1.56 -2.01
N GLN A 127 -11.51 2.23 -2.54
CA GLN A 127 -10.50 1.57 -3.39
C GLN A 127 -9.75 0.50 -2.60
N GLU A 128 -9.67 -0.69 -3.17
CA GLU A 128 -9.20 -1.91 -2.51
C GLU A 128 -7.77 -1.78 -1.95
N ILE A 129 -6.87 -1.08 -2.66
CA ILE A 129 -5.48 -0.87 -2.24
C ILE A 129 -5.36 -0.06 -0.93
N TYR A 130 -6.40 0.71 -0.59
CA TYR A 130 -6.47 1.55 0.59
C TYR A 130 -7.21 0.90 1.74
N ARG A 131 -7.83 -0.28 1.52
CA ARG A 131 -8.44 -1.01 2.61
C ARG A 131 -7.37 -1.30 3.69
N PRO A 132 -7.61 -0.95 4.96
CA PRO A 132 -6.63 -1.14 6.03
C PRO A 132 -6.03 -2.55 6.05
N THR A 133 -6.85 -3.58 5.88
CA THR A 133 -6.33 -4.95 5.88
C THR A 133 -5.55 -5.30 4.62
N TYR A 134 -5.76 -4.65 3.48
CA TYR A 134 -4.96 -4.93 2.28
C TYR A 134 -3.48 -4.64 2.54
N ARG A 135 -3.18 -3.41 2.99
CA ARG A 135 -1.80 -2.98 3.31
C ARG A 135 -1.18 -3.83 4.43
N SER A 136 -1.94 -4.10 5.50
CA SER A 136 -1.45 -4.94 6.59
C SER A 136 -1.20 -6.39 6.17
N GLU A 137 -2.01 -6.96 5.27
CA GLU A 137 -1.78 -8.31 4.73
C GLU A 137 -0.55 -8.37 3.81
N VAL A 138 -0.27 -7.31 3.04
CA VAL A 138 0.97 -7.25 2.24
C VAL A 138 2.18 -7.29 3.18
N LEU A 139 2.17 -6.46 4.22
CA LEU A 139 3.24 -6.43 5.21
C LEU A 139 3.38 -7.78 5.94
N ARG A 140 2.27 -8.39 6.37
CA ARG A 140 2.26 -9.73 6.99
C ARG A 140 2.84 -10.80 6.06
N ALA A 141 2.52 -10.76 4.77
CA ALA A 141 3.08 -11.69 3.79
C ALA A 141 4.60 -11.54 3.66
N ILE A 142 5.10 -10.30 3.62
CA ILE A 142 6.54 -10.00 3.60
C ILE A 142 7.21 -10.50 4.88
N VAL A 143 6.70 -10.14 6.06
CA VAL A 143 7.26 -10.55 7.35
C VAL A 143 7.31 -12.08 7.48
N ASN A 144 6.21 -12.77 7.15
CA ASN A 144 6.15 -14.22 7.28
C ASN A 144 7.12 -14.93 6.34
N LYS A 145 7.23 -14.45 5.09
CA LYS A 145 8.09 -15.08 4.08
C LYS A 145 9.57 -14.79 4.29
N TYR A 146 9.93 -13.53 4.53
CA TYR A 146 11.32 -13.08 4.47
C TYR A 146 11.98 -12.88 5.83
N ILE A 147 11.21 -12.62 6.89
CA ILE A 147 11.78 -12.36 8.24
C ILE A 147 11.62 -13.60 9.14
N LYS A 148 10.40 -14.12 9.27
CA LYS A 148 10.14 -15.28 10.14
C LYS A 148 10.47 -16.63 9.48
N GLY A 149 10.81 -16.65 8.19
CA GLY A 149 11.11 -17.87 7.44
C GLY A 149 9.97 -18.89 7.43
N LYS A 150 8.73 -18.48 7.70
CA LYS A 150 7.58 -19.38 7.72
C LYS A 150 7.27 -19.77 6.27
N LYS A 151 7.24 -21.08 5.97
CA LYS A 151 6.62 -21.58 4.73
C LYS A 151 5.21 -21.00 4.69
N THR A 152 4.91 -20.22 3.67
CA THR A 152 3.62 -19.54 3.49
C THR A 152 2.54 -20.60 3.22
N PHE A 153 2.05 -21.25 4.27
CA PHE A 153 0.93 -22.20 4.20
C PHE A 153 -0.41 -21.50 3.99
N ALA A 154 -0.48 -20.18 4.19
CA ALA A 154 -1.58 -19.38 3.72
C ALA A 154 -1.39 -19.17 2.21
N LYS A 155 -2.06 -19.99 1.39
CA LYS A 155 -2.38 -19.60 0.01
C LYS A 155 -2.81 -18.14 0.03
N PHE A 156 -2.33 -17.34 -0.92
CA PHE A 156 -2.79 -15.98 -1.21
C PHE A 156 -4.25 -15.99 -1.73
N SER A 157 -5.14 -16.66 -0.98
CA SER A 157 -6.58 -16.73 -1.18
C SER A 157 -7.20 -15.68 -0.29
N GLY A 158 -7.24 -14.47 -0.84
CA GLY A 158 -7.90 -13.27 -0.35
C GLY A 158 -8.06 -12.32 -1.53
#